data_AF-A0A967LYR4-F1
#
_entry.id   AF-A0A967LYR4-F1
#
_cell.length_a   1.000
_cell.length_b   1.000
_cell.length_c   1.000
_cell.angle_alpha   90.00
_cell.angle_beta   90.00
_cell.angle_gamma   90.00
#
_symmetry.space_group_name_H-M   'P 1'
#
loop_
_entity.id
_entity.type
_entity.pdbx_description
1 polymer ?
#
loop_
_entity_poly.entity_id
_entity_poly.type
_entity_poly.pdbx_seq_one_letter_code
_entity_poly.pdbx_strand_id
1 'polypeptide(L)' 'MERVEIEFLANNPGKWFHHCHNLYHMEAGMANVVVYQM' A
#
# COMPACT_ATOMS: atom_id res chain seq x y z
N MET A 1 -10.58 17.02 -5.84
CA MET A 1 -9.78 15.86 -5.42
C MET A 1 -9.64 15.94 -3.91
N GLU A 2 -9.97 14.87 -3.21
CA GLU A 2 -9.69 14.73 -1.78
C GLU A 2 -8.37 13.98 -1.60
N ARG A 3 -7.62 14.32 -0.54
CA ARG A 3 -6.35 13.70 -0.20
C ARG A 3 -6.38 13.29 1.26
N VAL A 4 -5.85 12.11 1.55
CA VAL A 4 -5.66 11.57 2.91
C VAL A 4 -4.20 11.16 3.05
N GLU A 5 -3.66 11.29 4.26
CA GLU A 5 -2.32 10.85 4.62
C GLU A 5 -2.40 9.60 5.49
N ILE A 6 -1.52 8.64 5.23
CA ILE A 6 -1.45 7.37 5.96
C ILE A 6 -0.04 7.24 6.51
N GLU A 7 0.08 7.05 7.83
CA GLU A 7 1.33 6.82 8.53
C GLU A 7 1.24 5.49 9.31
N PHE A 8 2.31 4.71 9.30
CA PHE A 8 2.42 3.47 10.05
C PHE A 8 3.87 3.19 10.43
N LEU A 9 4.07 2.50 11.56
CA LEU A 9 5.39 2.03 11.97
C LEU A 9 5.80 0.82 11.13
N ALA A 10 6.74 1.00 10.20
CA ALA A 10 7.35 -0.09 9.45
C ALA A 10 8.40 -0.80 10.32
N ASN A 11 7.99 -1.79 11.12
CA ASN A 11 8.87 -2.57 12.00
C ASN A 11 9.09 -4.01 11.53
N ASN A 12 8.58 -4.38 10.37
CA ASN A 12 8.73 -5.72 9.78
C ASN A 12 9.33 -5.62 8.36
N PRO A 13 10.64 -5.95 8.19
CA PRO A 13 11.30 -5.91 6.88
C PRO A 13 10.60 -6.79 5.84
N GLY A 14 10.51 -6.31 4.61
CA GLY A 14 9.90 -7.08 3.53
C GLY A 14 9.29 -6.25 2.42
N LYS A 15 8.54 -6.95 1.56
CA LYS A 15 7.73 -6.37 0.49
C LYS A 15 6.27 -6.42 0.92
N TRP A 16 5.66 -5.26 1.08
CA TRP A 16 4.30 -5.10 1.55
C TRP A 16 3.40 -4.73 0.37
N PHE A 17 2.32 -5.47 0.18
CA PHE A 17 1.36 -5.19 -0.87
C PHE A 17 0.35 -4.15 -0.38
N HIS A 18 0.37 -2.97 -0.99
CA HIS A 18 -0.56 -1.89 -0.71
C HIS A 18 -1.54 -1.77 -1.89
N HIS A 19 -2.83 -1.87 -1.60
CA HIS A 19 -3.88 -1.79 -2.63
C HIS A 19 -5.16 -1.20 -2.04
N CYS A 20 -6.09 -0.78 -2.91
CA CYS A 20 -7.41 -0.36 -2.48
C CYS A 20 -8.25 -1.55 -1.95
N HIS A 21 -9.02 -1.35 -0.88
CA HIS A 21 -9.92 -2.38 -0.33
C HIS A 21 -10.95 -2.92 -1.35
N ASN A 22 -11.32 -2.12 -2.35
CA ASN A 22 -12.13 -2.60 -3.46
C ASN A 22 -11.28 -3.42 -4.44
N LEU A 23 -11.54 -4.74 -4.50
CA LEU A 23 -10.78 -5.68 -5.32
C LEU A 23 -10.80 -5.33 -6.81
N TYR A 24 -11.90 -4.80 -7.33
CA TYR A 24 -11.96 -4.35 -8.72
C TYR A 24 -10.91 -3.27 -9.02
N HIS A 25 -10.65 -2.37 -8.06
CA HIS A 25 -9.60 -1.35 -8.22
C HIS A 25 -8.20 -1.96 -8.16
N MET A 26 -7.98 -2.95 -7.30
CA MET A 26 -6.72 -3.71 -7.27
C MET A 26 -6.47 -4.40 -8.61
N GLU A 27 -7.46 -5.10 -9.16
CA GLU A 27 -7.40 -5.77 -10.46
C GLU A 27 -7.15 -4.77 -11.60
N ALA A 28 -7.71 -3.56 -11.50
CA ALA A 28 -7.48 -2.46 -12.43
C ALA A 28 -6.13 -1.74 -12.23
N GLY A 29 -5.28 -2.18 -11.30
CA GLY A 29 -3.92 -1.69 -11.11
C GLY A 29 -3.73 -0.65 -9.99
N MET A 30 -4.74 -0.41 -9.14
CA MET A 30 -4.62 0.44 -7.94
C MET A 30 -3.92 -0.32 -6.81
N ALA A 31 -2.69 -0.71 -7.07
CA ALA A 31 -1.84 -1.45 -6.17
C ALA A 31 -0.37 -1.07 -6.38
N ASN A 32 0.41 -1.13 -5.31
CA ASN A 32 1.86 -0.93 -5.32
C ASN A 32 2.53 -1.77 -4.25
N VAL A 33 3.83 -1.97 -4.39
CA VAL A 33 4.66 -2.63 -3.37
C VAL A 33 5.43 -1.58 -2.59
N VAL A 34 5.35 -1.66 -1.27
CA VAL A 34 6.20 -0.89 -0.36
C VAL A 34 7.33 -1.81 0.10
N VAL A 35 8.57 -1.41 -0.16
CA VAL A 35 9.75 -2.18 0.25
C VAL A 35 10.36 -1.52 1.48
N TYR A 36 10.47 -2.28 2.57
CA TYR A 36 11.14 -1.84 3.78
C TYR A 36 12.31 -2.77 4.10
N GLN A 37 13.47 -2.17 4.33
CA GLN A 37 14.72 -2.81 4.74
C GLN A 37 15.29 -2.00 5.90
N MET A 38 15.77 -2.70 6.93
CA MET A 38 16.47 -2.08 8.08
C MET A 38 17.87 -1.62 7.69
#